data_AF-A0A9X8UR75-F1
#
_entry.id   AF-A0A9X8UR75-F1
#
_cell.length_a   1.000
_cell.length_b   1.000
_cell.length_c   1.000
_cell.angle_alpha   90.00
_cell.angle_beta   90.00
_cell.angle_gamma   90.00
#
_symmetry.space_group_name_H-M   'P 1'
#
loop_
_entity.id
_entity.type
_entity.pdbx_description
1 polymer ?
#
loop_
_entity_poly.entity_id
_entity_poly.type
_entity_poly.pdbx_seq_one_letter_code
_entity_poly.pdbx_strand_id
1 'polypeptide(L)' 'MKQRTLNLELSNDQFADLANALEDHRDYFKKRADEATLGFGLDTGYWQSRAAEVEELLQLVLSSAKHDQH' A
#
# COMPACT_ATOMS: atom_id res chain seq x y z
N MET A 1 -13.65 4.29 12.75
CA MET A 1 -12.63 3.32 12.32
C MET A 1 -11.75 2.98 13.52
N LYS A 2 -11.40 1.70 13.74
CA LYS A 2 -10.45 1.32 14.80
C LYS A 2 -9.09 1.92 14.43
N GLN A 3 -8.50 2.73 15.29
CA GLN A 3 -7.14 3.23 15.10
C GLN A 3 -6.20 2.03 15.11
N ARG A 4 -5.52 1.79 13.98
CA ARG A 4 -4.51 0.74 13.85
C ARG A 4 -3.15 1.40 14.00
N THR A 5 -2.30 0.80 14.81
CA THR A 5 -0.93 1.26 15.03
C THR A 5 0.02 0.11 14.66
N LEU A 6 1.11 0.44 13.98
CA LEU A 6 2.14 -0.50 13.58
C LEU A 6 3.45 0.01 14.16
N ASN A 7 4.10 -0.79 15.00
CA ASN A 7 5.44 -0.49 15.50
C ASN A 7 6.44 -1.24 14.63
N LEU A 8 7.38 -0.52 14.03
CA LEU A 8 8.38 -1.06 13.11
C LEU A 8 9.76 -0.65 13.59
N GLU A 9 10.63 -1.63 13.85
CA GLU A 9 12.04 -1.40 14.15
C GLU A 9 12.84 -1.70 12.88
N LEU A 10 13.02 -0.68 12.04
CA LEU A 10 13.69 -0.79 10.74
C LEU A 10 14.77 0.29 10.63
N SER A 11 15.84 0.00 9.90
CA SER A 11 16.73 1.07 9.44
C SER A 11 16.01 1.97 8.43
N ASN A 12 16.57 3.17 8.19
CA ASN A 12 16.02 4.09 7.18
C ASN A 12 15.92 3.44 5.79
N ASP A 13 16.93 2.65 5.40
CA ASP A 13 16.94 1.96 4.10
C ASP A 13 15.87 0.87 4.05
N GLN A 14 15.74 0.06 5.10
CA GLN A 14 14.70 -0.97 5.19
C GLN A 14 13.28 -0.37 5.17
N PHE A 15 13.12 0.79 5.79
CA PHE A 15 11.87 1.53 5.76
C PHE A 15 11.55 2.05 4.35
N ALA A 16 12.54 2.65 3.67
CA ALA A 16 12.39 3.13 2.30
C ALA A 16 12.07 1.97 1.34
N ASP A 17 12.76 0.84 1.46
CA ASP A 17 12.51 -0.37 0.68
C ASP A 17 11.08 -0.90 0.91
N LEU A 18 10.61 -0.91 2.16
CA LEU A 18 9.24 -1.32 2.48
C LEU A 18 8.21 -0.38 1.86
N ALA A 19 8.42 0.93 1.96
CA ALA A 19 7.51 1.91 1.37
C ALA A 19 7.45 1.76 -0.15
N ASN A 20 8.61 1.67 -0.82
CA ASN A 20 8.70 1.47 -2.27
C ASN A 20 8.02 0.17 -2.71
N ALA A 21 8.24 -0.94 -1.99
CA ALA A 21 7.62 -2.21 -2.32
C ALA A 21 6.08 -2.16 -2.20
N LEU A 22 5.55 -1.41 -1.22
CA LEU A 22 4.10 -1.21 -1.07
C LEU A 22 3.54 -0.30 -2.17
N GLU A 23 4.27 0.74 -2.57
CA GLU A 23 3.90 1.60 -3.71
C GLU A 23 3.84 0.81 -5.02
N ASP A 24 4.88 0.03 -5.32
CA ASP A 24 4.95 -0.83 -6.50
C ASP A 24 3.80 -1.85 -6.51
N HIS A 25 3.49 -2.44 -5.35
CA HIS A 25 2.41 -3.42 -5.25
C HIS A 25 1.03 -2.79 -5.44
N ARG A 26 0.80 -1.59 -4.89
CA ARG A 26 -0.42 -0.80 -5.12
C ARG A 26 -0.57 -0.46 -6.59
N ASP A 27 0.50 0.02 -7.23
CA ASP A 27 0.45 0.50 -8.61
C ASP A 27 0.31 -0.67 -9.60
N TYR A 28 0.82 -1.85 -9.25
CA TYR A 28 0.46 -3.09 -9.92
C TYR A 28 -1.05 -3.32 -9.93
N PHE A 29 -1.74 -3.22 -8.78
CA PHE A 29 -3.19 -3.41 -8.73
C PHE A 29 -3.97 -2.33 -9.49
N LYS A 30 -3.53 -1.07 -9.44
CA LYS A 30 -4.13 0.00 -10.27
C LYS A 30 -4.03 -0.32 -11.75
N LYS A 31 -2.86 -0.76 -12.22
CA LYS A 31 -2.67 -1.19 -13.61
C LYS A 31 -3.58 -2.36 -13.98
N ARG A 32 -3.74 -3.35 -13.09
CA ARG A 32 -4.67 -4.47 -13.30
C ARG A 32 -6.13 -4.02 -13.35
N ALA A 33 -6.51 -3.00 -12.57
CA ALA A 33 -7.84 -2.42 -12.62
C ALA A 33 -8.11 -1.76 -13.99
N ASP A 34 -7.13 -1.01 -14.52
CA ASP A 34 -7.20 -0.40 -15.85
C ASP A 34 -7.32 -1.47 -16.95
N GLU A 35 -6.50 -2.52 -16.88
CA GLU A 35 -6.58 -3.66 -17.82
C GLU A 35 -7.93 -4.40 -17.73
N ALA A 36 -8.51 -4.51 -16.53
CA ALA A 36 -9.81 -5.13 -16.32
C ALA A 36 -10.97 -4.34 -16.94
N THR A 37 -10.85 -3.01 -17.06
CA THR A 37 -11.85 -2.19 -17.79
C THR A 37 -11.95 -2.56 -19.27
N LEU A 38 -10.88 -3.17 -19.82
CA LEU A 38 -10.81 -3.68 -21.18
C LEU A 38 -11.28 -5.14 -21.30
N GLY A 39 -11.76 -5.74 -20.22
CA GLY A 39 -12.28 -7.12 -20.17
C GLY A 39 -11.24 -8.21 -19.90
N PHE A 40 -10.04 -7.86 -19.43
CA PHE A 40 -9.00 -8.84 -19.10
C PHE A 40 -8.94 -9.17 -17.60
N GLY A 41 -8.97 -10.46 -17.26
CA GLY A 41 -8.71 -10.93 -15.89
C GLY A 41 -9.90 -10.81 -14.93
N LEU A 42 -9.63 -10.52 -13.66
CA LEU A 42 -10.66 -10.33 -12.61
C LEU A 42 -11.33 -8.95 -12.74
N ASP A 43 -12.47 -8.79 -12.06
CA ASP A 43 -13.27 -7.57 -12.05
C ASP A 43 -12.47 -6.33 -11.60
N THR A 44 -12.76 -5.18 -12.22
CA THR A 44 -12.13 -3.90 -11.89
C THR A 44 -12.29 -3.53 -10.42
N GLY A 45 -13.47 -3.78 -9.84
CA GLY A 45 -13.76 -3.49 -8.43
C GLY A 45 -12.90 -4.30 -7.47
N TYR A 46 -12.57 -5.55 -7.81
CA TYR A 46 -11.63 -6.35 -7.03
C TYR A 46 -10.23 -5.70 -7.02
N TRP A 47 -9.70 -5.35 -8.19
CA TRP A 47 -8.37 -4.73 -8.25
C TRP A 47 -8.30 -3.37 -7.55
N GLN A 48 -9.36 -2.56 -7.67
CA GLN A 48 -9.48 -1.30 -6.97
C GLN A 48 -9.51 -1.49 -5.45
N SER A 49 -10.25 -2.49 -4.94
CA SER A 49 -10.28 -2.76 -3.50
C SER A 49 -8.91 -3.21 -2.99
N ARG A 50 -8.18 -4.04 -3.74
CA ARG A 50 -6.81 -4.44 -3.41
C ARG A 50 -5.85 -3.24 -3.39
N ALA A 51 -5.93 -2.35 -4.38
CA ALA A 51 -5.12 -1.13 -4.41
C ALA A 51 -5.41 -0.23 -3.19
N ALA A 52 -6.68 -0.08 -2.82
CA ALA A 52 -7.07 0.71 -1.64
C ALA A 52 -6.54 0.11 -0.33
N GLU A 53 -6.62 -1.21 -0.15
CA GLU A 53 -6.07 -1.86 1.04
C GLU A 53 -4.54 -1.69 1.17
N VAL A 54 -3.81 -1.76 0.06
CA VAL A 54 -2.35 -1.53 0.06
C VAL A 54 -2.03 -0.07 0.33
N GLU A 55 -2.81 0.87 -0.23
CA GLU A 55 -2.68 2.30 0.10
C GLU A 55 -2.91 2.55 1.60
N GLU A 56 -3.93 1.95 2.22
CA GLU A 56 -4.16 2.06 3.65
C GLU A 56 -2.98 1.54 4.48
N LEU A 57 -2.37 0.43 4.06
CA LEU A 57 -1.18 -0.11 4.72
C LEU A 57 0.04 0.79 4.52
N LEU A 58 0.28 1.29 3.31
CA LEU A 58 1.36 2.23 3.01
C LEU A 58 1.23 3.49 3.89
N GLN A 59 0.04 4.06 4.00
CA GLN A 59 -0.20 5.22 4.87
C GLN A 59 0.08 4.91 6.34
N LEU A 60 -0.23 3.69 6.80
CA LEU A 60 0.10 3.26 8.17
C LEU A 60 1.61 3.17 8.39
N VAL A 61 2.36 2.60 7.45
CA VAL A 61 3.83 2.52 7.47
C VAL A 61 4.45 3.94 7.43
N LEU A 62 4.00 4.80 6.52
CA LEU A 62 4.48 6.19 6.42
C LEU A 62 4.17 7.01 7.68
N SER A 63 3.08 6.70 8.38
CA SER A 63 2.71 7.36 9.63
C SER A 63 3.50 6.84 10.84
N SER A 64 3.97 5.59 10.83
CA SER A 64 4.77 5.04 11.94
C SER A 64 6.14 5.71 12.03
N ALA A 65 6.77 6.03 10.89
CA ALA A 65 8.05 6.76 10.88
C ALA A 65 7.96 8.18 11.48
N LYS A 66 6.79 8.81 11.45
CA LYS A 66 6.58 10.12 12.07
C LYS A 66 6.50 10.05 13.61
N HIS A 67 6.19 8.88 14.17
CA HIS A 67 6.10 8.71 15.62
C HIS A 67 7.46 8.50 16.30
N ASP A 68 8.47 7.98 15.61
CA ASP A 68 9.81 7.76 16.17
C ASP A 68 10.67 9.04 16.29
N GLN A 69 10.19 10.19 15.80
CA GLN A 69 10.91 11.48 15.88
C GLN A 69 10.49 12.36 17.08
N HIS A 70 9.67 11.85 18.01
CA HIS A 70 9.20 12.55 19.20
C HIS A 70 9.48 11.76 20.48
#